data_AF-A0A9D6XFS7-F1
#
_entry.id   AF-A0A9D6XFS7-F1
#
_cell.length_a   1.000
_cell.length_b   1.000
_cell.length_c   1.000
_cell.angle_alpha   90.00
_cell.angle_beta   90.00
_cell.angle_gamma   90.00
#
_symmetry.space_group_name_H-M   'P 1'
#
loop_
_entity.id
_entity.type
_entity.pdbx_description
1 polymer ?
#
loop_
_entity_poly.entity_id
_entity_poly.type
_entity_poly.pdbx_seq_one_letter_code
_entity_poly.pdbx_strand_id
1 'polypeptide(L)'
;MHCGAFSGKNGVKKRNFPNNDNRFYRFGSDSTAFIEVSSSSIEDAPQVPSMAALRLRMAEFNSTNAKAMIALHGPEKALEDAKSKFLGFCAEIQRADILSESGMMILRLDQTKAVQTLEVYCKEGGLDFTKRVAEALPQIGMRSLKDYYRMLKYADIYDMRCLGKKRSVSLLAVIEKDAGKGKKKKKAWDGETPIQAYLVKHGVNLPEDTGTPNVEAFKYEVDVLINSRRAKHEGLVISPALLEEFTRECGELKRAHFDDLNKFSGDEARLKSRLSVFVDNDGNAPRPEVDPDKIQGLIRKLDNILSNKDALEDVESESVEALKAKVAELVQKLATVA
;
A
#
# COMPACT_ATOMS: atom_id res chain seq x y z
N MET A 1 64.55 42.14 -20.60
CA MET A 1 63.66 42.09 -21.78
C MET A 1 62.40 41.33 -21.38
N HIS A 2 61.23 41.84 -21.80
CA HIS A 2 59.86 41.27 -21.73
C HIS A 2 59.76 39.73 -21.91
N CYS A 3 58.75 38.95 -21.47
CA CYS A 3 57.35 39.20 -21.08
C CYS A 3 56.71 37.92 -20.45
N GLY A 4 55.62 38.09 -19.67
CA GLY A 4 54.47 37.15 -19.46
C GLY A 4 54.60 36.04 -18.40
N ALA A 5 53.65 35.74 -17.51
CA ALA A 5 52.26 36.17 -17.34
C ALA A 5 51.76 35.99 -15.87
N PHE A 6 50.80 36.86 -15.49
CA PHE A 6 49.92 36.82 -14.30
C PHE A 6 49.12 35.49 -14.23
N SER A 7 48.61 34.97 -13.11
CA SER A 7 47.74 35.50 -12.05
C SER A 7 47.62 34.37 -11.00
N GLY A 8 47.79 34.56 -9.69
CA GLY A 8 46.77 35.12 -8.80
C GLY A 8 46.40 34.08 -7.74
N LYS A 9 46.94 34.25 -6.53
CA LYS A 9 46.62 33.48 -5.32
C LYS A 9 45.14 33.64 -4.96
N ASN A 10 44.50 32.58 -4.46
CA ASN A 10 43.65 32.65 -3.27
C ASN A 10 43.40 31.24 -2.70
N GLY A 11 43.75 31.07 -1.42
CA GLY A 11 43.39 29.89 -0.66
C GLY A 11 41.88 29.82 -0.48
N VAL A 12 41.32 28.61 -0.63
CA VAL A 12 39.99 28.31 -0.15
C VAL A 12 40.08 27.06 0.71
N LYS A 13 39.68 27.27 1.96
CA LYS A 13 39.51 26.31 3.05
C LYS A 13 38.89 25.00 2.55
N LYS A 14 39.46 23.87 2.99
CA LYS A 14 38.72 22.60 3.09
C LYS A 14 37.45 22.87 3.90
N ARG A 15 36.28 22.89 3.25
CA ARG A 15 35.02 22.85 3.97
C ARG A 15 34.82 21.42 4.45
N ASN A 16 34.94 21.23 5.75
CA ASN A 16 34.19 20.19 6.44
C ASN A 16 32.71 20.44 6.10
N PHE A 17 32.09 19.54 5.35
CA PHE A 17 30.64 19.49 5.27
C PHE A 17 30.15 18.78 6.53
N PRO A 18 29.36 19.44 7.39
CA PRO A 18 28.75 18.77 8.52
C PRO A 18 27.69 17.78 8.01
N ASN A 19 27.73 16.56 8.54
CA ASN A 19 26.57 15.67 8.66
C ASN A 19 25.36 16.47 9.16
N ASN A 20 24.39 16.74 8.30
CA ASN A 20 23.01 17.11 8.63
C ASN A 20 22.21 17.29 7.34
N ASP A 21 22.02 16.23 6.55
CA ASP A 21 20.94 16.18 5.57
C ASP A 21 19.67 15.67 6.28
N ASN A 22 19.09 16.53 7.13
CA ASN A 22 17.70 16.44 7.59
C ASN A 22 16.75 16.78 6.42
N ARG A 23 16.84 16.04 5.31
CA ARG A 23 15.81 16.09 4.27
C ARG A 23 14.69 15.21 4.76
N PHE A 24 13.69 15.85 5.36
CA PHE A 24 12.43 15.26 5.78
C PHE A 24 11.92 14.31 4.70
N TYR A 25 11.90 13.00 5.01
CA TYR A 25 11.17 12.02 4.22
C TYR A 25 9.73 12.51 4.09
N ARG A 26 9.31 12.81 2.86
CA ARG A 26 7.95 13.28 2.60
C ARG A 26 6.97 12.21 3.08
N PHE A 27 6.15 12.56 4.04
CA PHE A 27 5.01 11.75 4.50
C PHE A 27 4.06 11.55 3.32
N GLY A 28 4.17 10.39 2.67
CA GLY A 28 3.22 9.94 1.67
C GLY A 28 1.89 9.58 2.32
N SER A 29 1.06 10.61 2.52
CA SER A 29 -0.39 10.65 2.75
C SER A 29 -1.12 9.31 2.98
N ASP A 30 -1.85 9.31 4.09
CA ASP A 30 -2.53 8.22 4.78
C ASP A 30 -3.77 7.72 4.03
N SER A 31 -3.77 6.42 3.74
CA SER A 31 -5.01 5.72 3.40
C SER A 31 -4.98 4.35 4.05
N THR A 32 -5.38 4.32 5.32
CA THR A 32 -5.54 3.13 6.17
C THR A 32 -6.97 2.57 6.12
N ALA A 33 -7.73 2.89 5.07
CA ALA A 33 -9.18 2.89 5.11
C ALA A 33 -9.83 1.51 5.33
N PHE A 34 -10.66 1.49 6.37
CA PHE A 34 -11.96 0.81 6.45
C PHE A 34 -13.00 1.96 6.43
N ILE A 35 -13.62 2.17 5.25
CA ILE A 35 -14.60 3.19 4.79
C ILE A 35 -14.41 4.67 5.22
N GLU A 36 -14.34 5.54 4.21
CA GLU A 36 -14.72 6.97 4.25
C GLU A 36 -16.24 7.09 4.47
N VAL A 37 -16.68 7.44 5.68
CA VAL A 37 -18.05 7.93 5.91
C VAL A 37 -17.94 9.43 6.15
N SER A 38 -18.76 10.20 5.43
CA SER A 38 -18.83 11.66 5.46
C SER A 38 -18.88 12.21 6.89
N SER A 39 -18.01 13.17 7.16
CA SER A 39 -17.76 13.86 8.43
C SER A 39 -18.88 14.80 8.89
N SER A 40 -20.14 14.40 8.76
CA SER A 40 -21.27 15.12 9.33
C SER A 40 -21.77 14.37 10.55
N SER A 41 -21.79 15.05 11.69
CA SER A 41 -22.26 14.57 13.02
C SER A 41 -21.17 14.02 13.94
N ILE A 42 -20.18 14.85 14.29
CA ILE A 42 -19.47 14.72 15.57
C ILE A 42 -19.86 15.93 16.42
N GLU A 43 -21.09 15.93 16.91
CA GLU A 43 -21.46 16.72 18.09
C GLU A 43 -21.63 15.70 19.24
N ASP A 44 -20.97 16.00 20.36
CA ASP A 44 -20.76 15.18 21.56
C ASP A 44 -19.74 14.04 21.43
N ALA A 45 -18.44 14.38 21.53
CA ALA A 45 -17.37 13.40 21.65
C ALA A 45 -17.14 12.96 23.12
N PRO A 46 -17.57 11.75 23.54
CA PRO A 46 -17.01 11.13 24.74
C PRO A 46 -15.50 10.91 24.50
N GLN A 47 -14.69 11.15 25.54
CA GLN A 47 -13.23 11.03 25.51
C GLN A 47 -12.78 9.79 24.73
N VAL A 48 -11.88 9.98 23.75
CA VAL A 48 -11.25 8.86 23.03
C VAL A 48 -10.51 8.00 24.06
N PRO A 49 -10.87 6.70 24.21
CA PRO A 49 -10.17 5.83 25.15
C PRO A 49 -8.68 5.77 24.81
N SER A 50 -7.82 5.66 25.82
CA SER A 50 -6.39 5.49 25.57
C SER A 50 -6.16 4.24 24.69
N MET A 51 -5.21 4.29 23.75
CA MET A 51 -4.91 3.17 22.85
C MET A 51 -4.73 1.85 23.64
N ALA A 52 -4.10 1.92 24.81
CA ALA A 52 -3.93 0.77 25.69
C ALA A 52 -5.27 0.16 26.16
N ALA A 53 -6.23 1.00 26.55
CA ALA A 53 -7.56 0.54 27.00
C ALA A 53 -8.38 -0.08 25.86
N LEU A 54 -8.30 0.49 24.65
CA LEU A 54 -8.94 -0.09 23.47
C LEU A 54 -8.32 -1.45 23.13
N ARG A 55 -6.99 -1.55 23.11
CA ARG A 55 -6.29 -2.81 22.84
C ARG A 55 -6.61 -3.90 23.87
N LEU A 56 -6.73 -3.54 25.15
CA LEU A 56 -7.11 -4.48 26.20
C LEU A 56 -8.50 -5.07 25.94
N ARG A 57 -9.51 -4.23 25.68
CA ARG A 57 -10.87 -4.70 25.37
C ARG A 57 -10.94 -5.54 24.10
N MET A 58 -10.16 -5.19 23.08
CA MET A 58 -10.06 -6.00 21.86
C MET A 58 -9.39 -7.34 22.14
N ALA A 59 -8.35 -7.39 22.98
CA ALA A 59 -7.71 -8.63 23.38
C ALA A 59 -8.66 -9.54 24.17
N GLU A 60 -9.43 -8.98 25.12
CA GLU A 60 -10.49 -9.69 25.83
C GLU A 60 -11.52 -10.27 24.86
N PHE A 61 -12.04 -9.44 23.95
CA PHE A 61 -12.96 -9.90 22.91
C PHE A 61 -12.37 -11.02 22.06
N ASN A 62 -11.13 -10.85 21.58
CA ASN A 62 -10.42 -11.84 20.75
C ASN A 62 -10.13 -13.17 21.47
N SER A 63 -10.14 -13.17 22.80
CA SER A 63 -9.98 -14.37 23.63
C SER A 63 -11.31 -15.05 24.00
N THR A 64 -12.44 -14.49 23.57
CA THR A 64 -13.77 -14.98 23.97
C THR A 64 -14.04 -16.38 23.38
N ASN A 65 -14.52 -17.29 24.22
CA ASN A 65 -14.94 -18.62 23.79
C ASN A 65 -16.33 -18.58 23.15
N ALA A 66 -16.37 -18.52 21.82
CA ALA A 66 -17.62 -18.46 21.06
C ALA A 66 -18.61 -19.59 21.39
N LYS A 67 -18.14 -20.83 21.60
CA LYS A 67 -19.00 -21.97 21.95
C LYS A 67 -19.73 -21.75 23.27
N ALA A 68 -19.03 -21.23 24.27
CA ALA A 68 -19.63 -20.93 25.57
C ALA A 68 -20.69 -19.83 25.45
N MET A 69 -20.42 -18.78 24.66
CA MET A 69 -21.37 -17.68 24.45
C MET A 69 -22.61 -18.13 23.67
N ILE A 70 -22.44 -18.99 22.67
CA ILE A 70 -23.54 -19.60 21.91
C ILE A 70 -24.39 -20.51 22.80
N ALA A 71 -23.76 -21.33 23.66
CA ALA A 71 -24.48 -22.17 24.60
C ALA A 71 -25.31 -21.35 25.61
N LEU A 72 -24.81 -20.18 26.02
CA LEU A 72 -25.46 -19.32 27.00
C LEU A 72 -26.61 -18.47 26.41
N HIS A 73 -26.44 -17.95 25.20
CA HIS A 73 -27.37 -16.95 24.62
C HIS A 73 -28.11 -17.44 23.37
N GLY A 74 -27.72 -18.59 22.81
CA GLY A 74 -28.12 -19.03 21.48
C GLY A 74 -27.25 -18.39 20.38
N PRO A 75 -27.17 -19.02 19.19
CA PRO A 75 -26.24 -18.62 18.13
C PRO A 75 -26.49 -17.20 17.63
N GLU A 76 -27.75 -16.82 17.43
CA GLU A 76 -28.10 -15.51 16.86
C GLU A 76 -27.82 -14.37 17.83
N LYS A 77 -28.25 -14.49 19.09
CA LYS A 77 -28.03 -13.46 20.09
C LYS A 77 -26.54 -13.30 20.42
N ALA A 78 -25.82 -14.42 20.53
CA ALA A 78 -24.38 -14.39 20.77
C ALA A 78 -23.61 -13.67 19.64
N LEU A 79 -24.01 -13.88 18.38
CA LEU A 79 -23.42 -13.19 17.23
C LEU A 79 -23.78 -11.70 17.21
N GLU A 80 -25.04 -11.32 17.48
CA GLU A 80 -25.43 -9.90 17.52
C GLU A 80 -24.71 -9.13 18.64
N ASP A 81 -24.58 -9.73 19.82
CA ASP A 81 -23.79 -9.14 20.92
C ASP A 81 -22.32 -8.95 20.52
N ALA A 82 -21.74 -9.92 19.80
CA ALA A 82 -20.37 -9.83 19.30
C ALA A 82 -20.21 -8.76 18.21
N LYS A 83 -21.17 -8.67 17.28
CA LYS A 83 -21.21 -7.63 16.24
C LYS A 83 -21.30 -6.23 16.85
N SER A 84 -22.12 -6.05 17.88
CA SER A 84 -22.26 -4.78 18.60
C SER A 84 -20.93 -4.33 19.22
N LYS A 85 -20.21 -5.25 19.90
CA LYS A 85 -18.86 -4.96 20.43
C LYS A 85 -17.87 -4.59 19.33
N PHE A 86 -17.87 -5.36 18.23
CA PHE A 86 -17.02 -5.10 17.07
C PHE A 86 -17.28 -3.71 16.46
N LEU A 87 -18.54 -3.32 16.29
CA LEU A 87 -18.95 -1.99 15.83
C LEU A 87 -18.44 -0.88 16.77
N GLY A 88 -18.46 -1.12 18.08
CA GLY A 88 -17.84 -0.23 19.06
C GLY A 88 -16.35 -0.01 18.79
N PHE A 89 -15.60 -1.07 18.52
CA PHE A 89 -14.18 -0.95 18.15
C PHE A 89 -13.98 -0.17 16.85
N CYS A 90 -14.80 -0.43 15.81
CA CYS A 90 -14.75 0.32 14.56
C CYS A 90 -14.92 1.83 14.78
N ALA A 91 -15.94 2.22 15.53
CA ALA A 91 -16.25 3.62 15.80
C ALA A 91 -15.18 4.31 16.65
N GLU A 92 -14.54 3.59 17.56
CA GLU A 92 -13.43 4.13 18.36
C GLU A 92 -12.14 4.26 17.56
N ILE A 93 -11.79 3.26 16.74
CA ILE A 93 -10.63 3.32 15.86
C ILE A 93 -10.78 4.48 14.87
N GLN A 94 -11.98 4.70 14.33
CA GLN A 94 -12.26 5.83 13.43
C GLN A 94 -12.08 7.19 14.13
N ARG A 95 -12.44 7.29 15.42
CA ARG A 95 -12.21 8.50 16.20
C ARG A 95 -10.75 8.70 16.61
N ALA A 96 -9.91 7.68 16.42
CA ALA A 96 -8.49 7.71 16.75
C ALA A 96 -7.61 8.23 15.59
N ASP A 97 -8.16 9.01 14.65
CA ASP A 97 -7.51 9.54 13.43
C ASP A 97 -6.22 10.37 13.66
N ILE A 98 -5.79 10.58 14.90
CA ILE A 98 -4.56 11.31 15.27
C ILE A 98 -3.40 10.35 15.59
N LEU A 99 -3.59 9.02 15.49
CA LEU A 99 -2.55 8.05 15.79
C LEU A 99 -1.46 7.98 14.70
N SER A 100 -0.23 7.70 15.13
CA SER A 100 0.86 7.39 14.20
C SER A 100 0.55 6.15 13.36
N GLU A 101 1.17 6.04 12.18
CA GLU A 101 1.03 4.89 11.28
C GLU A 101 1.20 3.54 12.01
N SER A 102 2.15 3.47 12.94
CA SER A 102 2.41 2.27 13.76
C SER A 102 1.29 1.96 14.74
N GLY A 103 0.76 2.98 15.43
CA GLY A 103 -0.37 2.82 16.34
C GLY A 103 -1.62 2.36 15.60
N MET A 104 -1.82 2.93 14.41
CA MET A 104 -2.96 2.61 13.56
C MET A 104 -2.84 1.19 12.99
N MET A 105 -1.65 0.77 12.53
CA MET A 105 -1.41 -0.62 12.10
C MET A 105 -1.74 -1.64 13.19
N ILE A 106 -1.31 -1.40 14.44
CA ILE A 106 -1.59 -2.29 15.57
C ILE A 106 -3.10 -2.46 15.78
N LEU A 107 -3.85 -1.36 15.86
CA LEU A 107 -5.29 -1.42 16.09
C LEU A 107 -6.02 -2.14 14.97
N ARG A 108 -5.58 -2.02 13.70
CA ARG A 108 -6.18 -2.79 12.59
C ARG A 108 -5.84 -4.28 12.62
N LEU A 109 -4.64 -4.65 13.10
CA LEU A 109 -4.31 -6.06 13.33
C LEU A 109 -5.22 -6.65 14.43
N ASP A 110 -5.40 -5.92 15.53
CA ASP A 110 -6.28 -6.33 16.63
C ASP A 110 -7.76 -6.38 16.16
N GLN A 111 -8.17 -5.46 15.28
CA GLN A 111 -9.50 -5.43 14.68
C GLN A 111 -9.72 -6.62 13.74
N THR A 112 -8.68 -7.02 13.01
CA THR A 112 -8.74 -8.19 12.12
C THR A 112 -8.89 -9.48 12.91
N LYS A 113 -8.22 -9.61 14.07
CA LYS A 113 -8.48 -10.71 15.02
C LYS A 113 -9.92 -10.70 15.54
N ALA A 114 -10.52 -9.52 15.69
CA ALA A 114 -11.93 -9.42 16.08
C ALA A 114 -12.85 -9.94 14.96
N VAL A 115 -12.52 -9.72 13.69
CA VAL A 115 -13.22 -10.35 12.57
C VAL A 115 -13.06 -11.87 12.57
N GLN A 116 -11.85 -12.40 12.85
CA GLN A 116 -11.63 -13.85 13.03
C GLN A 116 -12.52 -14.42 14.13
N THR A 117 -12.68 -13.67 15.21
CA THR A 117 -13.55 -14.07 16.32
C THR A 117 -14.99 -14.17 15.82
N LEU A 118 -15.50 -13.18 15.08
CA LEU A 118 -16.83 -13.24 14.45
C LEU A 118 -16.98 -14.44 13.49
N GLU A 119 -15.96 -14.77 12.71
CA GLU A 119 -15.95 -15.98 11.85
C GLU A 119 -16.11 -17.25 12.69
N VAL A 120 -15.47 -17.33 13.86
CA VAL A 120 -15.62 -18.46 14.79
C VAL A 120 -17.05 -18.52 15.34
N TYR A 121 -17.67 -17.39 15.72
CA TYR A 121 -19.08 -17.36 16.13
C TYR A 121 -19.99 -17.90 15.04
N CYS A 122 -19.81 -17.46 13.79
CA CYS A 122 -20.60 -17.95 12.67
C CYS A 122 -20.40 -19.45 12.45
N LYS A 123 -19.15 -19.92 12.46
CA LYS A 123 -18.82 -21.33 12.27
C LYS A 123 -19.44 -22.23 13.34
N GLU A 124 -19.29 -21.86 14.61
CA GLU A 124 -19.80 -22.64 15.73
C GLU A 124 -21.33 -22.56 15.87
N GLY A 125 -21.93 -21.45 15.44
CA GLY A 125 -23.38 -21.25 15.43
C GLY A 125 -24.10 -21.80 14.20
N GLY A 126 -23.38 -22.32 13.21
CA GLY A 126 -23.95 -22.76 11.94
C GLY A 126 -24.51 -21.62 11.07
N LEU A 127 -23.95 -20.42 11.21
CA LEU A 127 -24.40 -19.20 10.52
C LEU A 127 -23.48 -18.86 9.34
N ASP A 128 -24.05 -18.25 8.29
CA ASP A 128 -23.31 -17.78 7.12
C ASP A 128 -22.58 -16.46 7.44
N PHE A 129 -21.25 -16.49 7.49
CA PHE A 129 -20.44 -15.30 7.78
C PHE A 129 -20.63 -14.18 6.74
N THR A 130 -20.76 -14.53 5.46
CA THR A 130 -20.91 -13.55 4.38
C THR A 130 -22.19 -12.76 4.58
N LYS A 131 -23.31 -13.46 4.75
CA LYS A 131 -24.63 -12.82 4.93
C LYS A 131 -24.78 -12.11 6.27
N ARG A 132 -24.29 -12.73 7.36
CA ARG A 132 -24.56 -12.24 8.73
C ARG A 132 -23.55 -11.18 9.19
N VAL A 133 -22.37 -11.13 8.59
CA VAL A 133 -21.30 -10.22 8.99
C VAL A 133 -20.79 -9.40 7.81
N ALA A 134 -20.26 -10.01 6.75
CA ALA A 134 -19.58 -9.26 5.69
C ALA A 134 -20.50 -8.28 4.94
N GLU A 135 -21.74 -8.68 4.65
CA GLU A 135 -22.75 -7.83 4.02
C GLU A 135 -23.40 -6.86 5.00
N ALA A 136 -23.59 -7.28 6.26
CA ALA A 136 -24.26 -6.49 7.29
C ALA A 136 -23.36 -5.39 7.90
N LEU A 137 -22.05 -5.54 7.81
CA LEU A 137 -21.05 -4.62 8.35
C LEU A 137 -20.18 -4.08 7.21
N PRO A 138 -20.71 -3.20 6.34
CA PRO A 138 -19.99 -2.70 5.17
C PRO A 138 -18.72 -1.95 5.55
N GLN A 139 -18.61 -1.45 6.79
CA GLN A 139 -17.38 -0.82 7.29
C GLN A 139 -16.16 -1.72 7.16
N ILE A 140 -16.34 -3.05 7.03
CA ILE A 140 -15.29 -4.03 6.72
C ILE A 140 -14.91 -3.96 5.23
N GLY A 141 -14.04 -3.02 4.86
CA GLY A 141 -13.31 -2.99 3.58
C GLY A 141 -12.54 -4.30 3.32
N MET A 142 -13.15 -5.21 2.56
CA MET A 142 -12.65 -6.58 2.32
C MET A 142 -11.23 -6.64 1.74
N ARG A 143 -10.82 -5.66 0.93
CA ARG A 143 -9.43 -5.58 0.43
C ARG A 143 -8.44 -5.31 1.56
N SER A 144 -8.74 -4.34 2.42
CA SER A 144 -7.90 -4.00 3.57
C SER A 144 -7.82 -5.15 4.56
N LEU A 145 -8.96 -5.83 4.79
CA LEU A 145 -9.03 -7.01 5.63
C LEU A 145 -8.13 -8.14 5.15
N LYS A 146 -8.11 -8.43 3.84
CA LYS A 146 -7.22 -9.46 3.26
C LYS A 146 -5.74 -9.16 3.50
N ASP A 147 -5.34 -7.90 3.43
CA ASP A 147 -3.96 -7.49 3.74
C ASP A 147 -3.62 -7.80 5.20
N TYR A 148 -4.48 -7.38 6.14
CA TYR A 148 -4.24 -7.62 7.56
C TYR A 148 -4.33 -9.10 7.95
N TYR A 149 -5.21 -9.88 7.30
CA TYR A 149 -5.25 -11.33 7.45
C TYR A 149 -3.92 -11.97 7.07
N ARG A 150 -3.36 -11.54 5.95
CA ARG A 150 -2.06 -12.02 5.48
C ARG A 150 -0.94 -11.60 6.43
N MET A 151 -0.97 -10.37 6.93
CA MET A 151 -0.02 -9.85 7.90
C MET A 151 -0.04 -10.62 9.23
N LEU A 152 -1.24 -10.97 9.75
CA LEU A 152 -1.41 -11.73 10.99
C LEU A 152 -0.85 -13.15 10.97
N LYS A 153 -0.54 -13.71 9.79
CA LYS A 153 0.12 -15.02 9.70
C LYS A 153 1.57 -14.98 10.20
N TYR A 154 2.21 -13.82 10.15
CA TYR A 154 3.60 -13.63 10.56
C TYR A 154 3.65 -13.28 12.04
N ALA A 155 4.23 -14.16 12.85
CA ALA A 155 4.20 -14.05 14.31
C ALA A 155 4.85 -12.75 14.84
N ASP A 156 5.85 -12.24 14.14
CA ASP A 156 6.64 -11.04 14.48
C ASP A 156 6.09 -9.75 13.86
N ILE A 157 4.89 -9.76 13.26
CA ILE A 157 4.31 -8.58 12.60
C ILE A 157 4.09 -7.39 13.55
N TYR A 158 3.80 -7.64 14.83
CA TYR A 158 3.61 -6.58 15.83
C TYR A 158 4.93 -5.88 16.20
N ASP A 159 6.05 -6.59 16.08
CA ASP A 159 7.39 -6.00 16.26
C ASP A 159 7.75 -5.12 15.06
N MET A 160 7.21 -5.45 13.89
CA MET A 160 7.39 -4.70 12.64
C MET A 160 6.39 -3.55 12.45
N ARG A 161 5.68 -3.14 13.50
CA ARG A 161 4.68 -2.03 13.47
C ARG A 161 5.23 -0.71 12.92
N CYS A 162 6.53 -0.48 13.04
CA CYS A 162 7.20 0.73 12.54
C CYS A 162 7.17 0.84 11.01
N LEU A 163 6.99 -0.27 10.28
CA LEU A 163 6.90 -0.28 8.82
C LEU A 163 5.57 0.27 8.29
N GLY A 164 4.51 0.17 9.09
CA GLY A 164 3.16 0.48 8.64
C GLY A 164 2.60 -0.53 7.64
N LYS A 165 1.35 -0.32 7.22
CA LYS A 165 0.61 -1.28 6.38
C LYS A 165 1.28 -1.48 5.01
N LYS A 166 1.57 -0.38 4.31
CA LYS A 166 2.00 -0.42 2.89
C LYS A 166 3.31 -1.18 2.73
N ARG A 167 4.35 -0.79 3.48
CA ARG A 167 5.67 -1.46 3.44
C ARG A 167 5.60 -2.90 3.90
N SER A 168 4.82 -3.19 4.94
CA SER A 168 4.62 -4.58 5.39
C SER A 168 4.05 -5.44 4.27
N VAL A 169 2.95 -5.01 3.62
CA VAL A 169 2.34 -5.75 2.50
C VAL A 169 3.33 -5.96 1.34
N SER A 170 4.11 -4.93 1.03
CA SER A 170 5.15 -4.96 -0.01
C SER A 170 6.29 -5.94 0.32
N LEU A 171 6.76 -5.92 1.56
CA LEU A 171 7.78 -6.83 2.07
C LEU A 171 7.30 -8.28 2.03
N LEU A 172 6.07 -8.55 2.50
CA LEU A 172 5.48 -9.88 2.45
C LEU A 172 5.34 -10.40 1.01
N ALA A 173 4.96 -9.54 0.06
CA ALA A 173 4.91 -9.90 -1.37
C ALA A 173 6.28 -10.31 -1.92
N VAL A 174 7.33 -9.62 -1.49
CA VAL A 174 8.70 -9.94 -1.86
C VAL A 174 9.16 -11.27 -1.23
N ILE A 175 8.93 -11.48 0.07
CA ILE A 175 9.24 -12.72 0.79
C ILE A 175 8.60 -13.93 0.10
N GLU A 176 7.32 -13.83 -0.22
CA GLU A 176 6.57 -14.91 -0.85
C GLU A 176 6.99 -15.19 -2.30
N LYS A 177 7.40 -14.15 -3.05
CA LYS A 177 7.90 -14.31 -4.43
C LYS A 177 9.31 -14.92 -4.42
N ASP A 178 10.17 -14.52 -3.48
CA ASP A 178 11.50 -15.11 -3.25
C ASP A 178 11.43 -16.60 -2.85
N ALA A 179 10.39 -17.01 -2.13
CA ALA A 179 10.20 -18.40 -1.74
C ALA A 179 9.94 -19.35 -2.94
N GLY A 180 9.61 -18.80 -4.12
CA GLY A 180 9.51 -19.56 -5.37
C GLY A 180 8.23 -20.38 -5.48
N LYS A 181 8.35 -21.70 -5.65
CA LYS A 181 7.22 -22.64 -5.84
C LYS A 181 7.24 -23.78 -4.81
N GLY A 182 6.12 -24.47 -4.67
CA GLY A 182 5.98 -25.66 -3.83
C GLY A 182 6.02 -25.38 -2.33
N LYS A 183 6.63 -26.28 -1.55
CA LYS A 183 6.63 -26.25 -0.08
C LYS A 183 7.19 -24.95 0.50
N LYS A 184 8.25 -24.40 -0.11
CA LYS A 184 8.87 -23.13 0.35
C LYS A 184 7.90 -21.95 0.22
N LYS A 185 7.21 -21.82 -0.91
CA LYS A 185 6.17 -20.81 -1.11
C LYS A 185 5.05 -20.94 -0.09
N LYS A 186 4.58 -22.17 0.16
CA LYS A 186 3.56 -22.43 1.17
C LYS A 186 4.01 -21.97 2.56
N LYS A 187 5.22 -22.32 2.98
CA LYS A 187 5.80 -21.87 4.26
C LYS A 187 5.82 -20.34 4.39
N ALA A 188 6.22 -19.62 3.34
CA ALA A 188 6.17 -18.15 3.33
C ALA A 188 4.73 -17.64 3.43
N TRP A 189 3.82 -18.19 2.63
CA TRP A 189 2.39 -17.85 2.64
C TRP A 189 1.68 -18.11 3.97
N ASP A 190 2.17 -19.08 4.74
CA ASP A 190 1.66 -19.47 6.05
C ASP A 190 2.38 -18.72 7.19
N GLY A 191 3.32 -17.81 6.88
CA GLY A 191 4.04 -17.01 7.87
C GLY A 191 5.12 -17.76 8.66
N GLU A 192 5.49 -18.97 8.23
CA GLU A 192 6.56 -19.76 8.87
C GLU A 192 7.97 -19.16 8.69
N THR A 193 8.11 -18.18 7.79
CA THR A 193 9.35 -17.40 7.64
C THR A 193 9.17 -16.06 8.35
N PRO A 194 9.77 -15.86 9.54
CA PRO A 194 9.67 -14.59 10.26
C PRO A 194 10.19 -13.42 9.41
N ILE A 195 9.55 -12.26 9.54
CA ILE A 195 9.94 -11.04 8.84
C ILE A 195 11.35 -10.63 9.24
N GLN A 196 11.64 -10.62 10.55
CA GLN A 196 12.96 -10.29 11.09
C GLN A 196 14.06 -11.19 10.52
N ALA A 197 13.82 -12.50 10.44
CA ALA A 197 14.78 -13.45 9.89
C ALA A 197 15.06 -13.18 8.40
N TYR A 198 14.03 -12.79 7.64
CA TYR A 198 14.20 -12.39 6.24
C TYR A 198 15.01 -11.10 6.10
N LEU A 199 14.72 -10.09 6.93
CA LEU A 199 15.45 -8.81 6.95
C LEU A 199 16.94 -9.01 7.28
N VAL A 200 17.25 -9.76 8.34
CA VAL A 200 18.63 -10.06 8.77
C VAL A 200 19.39 -10.84 7.70
N LYS A 201 18.75 -11.84 7.07
CA LYS A 201 19.34 -12.59 5.94
C LYS A 201 19.75 -11.68 4.78
N HIS A 202 19.09 -10.54 4.64
CA HIS A 202 19.31 -9.56 3.59
C HIS A 202 20.08 -8.32 4.03
N GLY A 203 20.69 -8.36 5.22
CA GLY A 203 21.59 -7.31 5.69
C GLY A 203 20.91 -6.03 6.15
N VAL A 204 19.60 -6.07 6.42
CA VAL A 204 18.86 -4.94 7.00
C VAL A 204 19.06 -4.94 8.51
N ASN A 205 19.46 -3.80 9.07
CA ASN A 205 19.68 -3.66 10.51
C ASN A 205 18.36 -3.41 11.22
N LEU A 206 18.02 -4.25 12.19
CA LEU A 206 16.81 -4.04 12.99
C LEU A 206 17.02 -2.88 13.97
N PRO A 207 16.00 -2.02 14.19
CA PRO A 207 16.12 -0.95 15.17
C PRO A 207 16.29 -1.52 16.58
N GLU A 208 17.26 -0.99 17.33
CA GLU A 208 17.45 -1.31 18.76
C GLU A 208 16.34 -0.66 19.60
N ASP A 209 15.88 -1.35 20.66
CA ASP A 209 14.76 -0.91 21.51
C ASP A 209 15.06 0.37 22.34
N THR A 210 16.30 0.85 22.36
CA THR A 210 16.75 1.94 23.25
C THR A 210 17.21 3.17 22.47
N GLY A 211 16.28 4.11 22.25
CA GLY A 211 16.58 5.50 21.88
C GLY A 211 16.71 5.77 20.38
N THR A 212 15.64 6.33 19.79
CA THR A 212 15.60 6.86 18.41
C THR A 212 16.84 7.70 18.09
N PRO A 213 17.67 7.26 17.11
CA PRO A 213 17.31 7.37 15.69
C PRO A 213 17.78 6.17 14.84
N ASN A 214 16.85 5.33 14.35
CA ASN A 214 17.03 4.67 13.05
C ASN A 214 15.73 4.16 12.40
N VAL A 215 14.53 4.61 12.81
CA VAL A 215 13.29 4.10 12.20
C VAL A 215 13.17 4.49 10.73
N GLU A 216 13.54 5.72 10.38
CA GLU A 216 13.49 6.19 8.99
C GLU A 216 14.58 5.56 8.11
N ALA A 217 15.81 5.39 8.62
CA ALA A 217 16.81 4.67 7.83
C ALA A 217 16.54 3.16 7.79
N PHE A 218 15.95 2.55 8.83
CA PHE A 218 15.39 1.20 8.74
C PHE A 218 14.31 1.09 7.66
N LYS A 219 13.33 2.01 7.62
CA LYS A 219 12.32 2.04 6.56
C LYS A 219 12.95 2.19 5.17
N TYR A 220 13.96 3.05 5.05
CA TYR A 220 14.70 3.23 3.80
C TYR A 220 15.44 1.96 3.38
N GLU A 221 16.16 1.29 4.29
CA GLU A 221 16.82 0.01 4.03
C GLU A 221 15.81 -1.06 3.57
N VAL A 222 14.62 -1.08 4.18
CA VAL A 222 13.51 -1.96 3.77
C VAL A 222 12.99 -1.59 2.37
N ASP A 223 12.81 -0.31 2.07
CA ASP A 223 12.39 0.16 0.74
C ASP A 223 13.43 -0.21 -0.34
N VAL A 224 14.73 -0.08 -0.04
CA VAL A 224 15.83 -0.51 -0.92
C VAL A 224 15.78 -2.03 -1.14
N LEU A 225 15.58 -2.81 -0.08
CA LEU A 225 15.42 -4.26 -0.18
C LEU A 225 14.22 -4.63 -1.04
N ILE A 226 13.05 -4.02 -0.82
CA ILE A 226 11.84 -4.27 -1.60
C ILE A 226 12.09 -3.97 -3.07
N ASN A 227 12.66 -2.81 -3.38
CA ASN A 227 12.93 -2.37 -4.74
C ASN A 227 13.96 -3.28 -5.43
N SER A 228 15.04 -3.66 -4.76
CA SER A 228 16.05 -4.60 -5.26
C SER A 228 15.45 -5.95 -5.63
N ARG A 229 14.60 -6.49 -4.76
CA ARG A 229 13.93 -7.77 -5.00
C ARG A 229 12.92 -7.67 -6.12
N ARG A 230 12.11 -6.62 -6.16
CA ARG A 230 11.16 -6.37 -7.25
C ARG A 230 11.87 -6.19 -8.59
N ALA A 231 12.94 -5.40 -8.66
CA ALA A 231 13.73 -5.25 -9.88
C ALA A 231 14.19 -6.61 -10.43
N LYS A 232 14.73 -7.47 -9.55
CA LYS A 232 15.10 -8.85 -9.91
C LYS A 232 13.91 -9.67 -10.39
N HIS A 233 12.77 -9.56 -9.71
CA HIS A 233 11.57 -10.33 -10.04
C HIS A 233 10.88 -9.90 -11.34
N GLU A 234 11.01 -8.62 -11.71
CA GLU A 234 10.46 -8.02 -12.93
C GLU A 234 11.48 -7.99 -14.09
N GLY A 235 12.71 -8.46 -13.87
CA GLY A 235 13.75 -8.52 -14.91
C GLY A 235 14.40 -7.17 -15.24
N LEU A 236 14.27 -6.16 -14.37
CA LEU A 236 14.91 -4.87 -14.55
C LEU A 236 16.42 -4.99 -14.28
N VAL A 237 17.23 -4.71 -15.29
CA VAL A 237 18.69 -4.64 -15.21
C VAL A 237 19.07 -3.20 -14.88
N ILE A 238 19.44 -2.96 -13.62
CA ILE A 238 19.82 -1.67 -13.06
C ILE A 238 20.97 -1.85 -12.07
N SER A 239 21.90 -0.89 -12.02
CA SER A 239 22.98 -0.94 -11.03
C SER A 239 22.43 -0.73 -9.62
N PRO A 240 23.01 -1.37 -8.58
CA PRO A 240 22.57 -1.17 -7.20
C PRO A 240 22.59 0.30 -6.77
N ALA A 241 23.64 1.03 -7.14
CA ALA A 241 23.79 2.46 -6.85
C ALA A 241 22.65 3.30 -7.44
N LEU A 242 22.30 3.06 -8.71
CA LEU A 242 21.21 3.80 -9.34
C LEU A 242 19.85 3.42 -8.75
N LEU A 243 19.63 2.16 -8.39
CA LEU A 243 18.39 1.75 -7.73
C LEU A 243 18.22 2.38 -6.35
N GLU A 244 19.31 2.53 -5.59
CA GLU A 244 19.32 3.26 -4.32
C GLU A 244 18.99 4.75 -4.51
N GLU A 245 19.47 5.38 -5.59
CA GLU A 245 19.09 6.74 -5.98
C GLU A 245 17.59 6.83 -6.30
N PHE A 246 17.06 5.93 -7.13
CA PHE A 246 15.60 5.83 -7.36
C PHE A 246 14.81 5.65 -6.07
N THR A 247 15.31 4.83 -5.15
CA THR A 247 14.64 4.60 -3.86
C THR A 247 14.68 5.84 -2.98
N ARG A 248 15.78 6.60 -3.02
CA ARG A 248 15.92 7.84 -2.24
C ARG A 248 14.95 8.92 -2.72
N GLU A 249 14.79 9.05 -4.03
CA GLU A 249 13.95 10.09 -4.62
C GLU A 249 12.47 9.69 -4.71
N CYS A 250 12.17 8.41 -4.92
CA CYS A 250 10.80 7.93 -5.19
C CYS A 250 10.22 7.04 -4.06
N GLY A 251 11.03 6.62 -3.09
CA GLY A 251 10.64 5.63 -2.08
C GLY A 251 10.42 4.24 -2.67
N GLU A 252 9.39 3.54 -2.20
CA GLU A 252 8.99 2.23 -2.73
C GLU A 252 8.51 2.34 -4.19
N LEU A 253 9.21 1.69 -5.12
CA LEU A 253 8.83 1.63 -6.52
C LEU A 253 7.60 0.72 -6.69
N LYS A 254 6.51 1.32 -7.15
CA LYS A 254 5.28 0.65 -7.58
C LYS A 254 5.40 0.02 -8.98
N ARG A 255 4.47 -0.85 -9.35
CA ARG A 255 4.38 -1.51 -10.67
C ARG A 255 4.57 -0.54 -11.85
N ALA A 256 3.90 0.61 -11.84
CA ALA A 256 4.00 1.60 -12.91
C ALA A 256 5.43 2.12 -13.13
N HIS A 257 6.25 2.21 -12.07
CA HIS A 257 7.66 2.58 -12.22
C HIS A 257 8.43 1.47 -12.94
N PHE A 258 8.21 0.20 -12.58
CA PHE A 258 8.87 -0.92 -13.24
C PHE A 258 8.44 -1.07 -14.71
N ASP A 259 7.15 -0.89 -15.00
CA ASP A 259 6.63 -0.91 -16.38
C ASP A 259 7.29 0.17 -17.26
N ASP A 260 7.61 1.33 -16.68
CA ASP A 260 8.29 2.41 -17.37
C ASP A 260 9.81 2.18 -17.48
N LEU A 261 10.48 1.83 -16.38
CA LEU A 261 11.93 1.63 -16.33
C LEU A 261 12.39 0.44 -17.17
N ASN A 262 11.58 -0.62 -17.31
CA ASN A 262 11.92 -1.79 -18.10
C ASN A 262 12.18 -1.48 -19.58
N LYS A 263 11.64 -0.38 -20.11
CA LYS A 263 11.91 0.10 -21.49
C LYS A 263 13.37 0.54 -21.69
N PHE A 264 14.06 0.83 -20.59
CA PHE A 264 15.45 1.31 -20.56
C PHE A 264 16.38 0.34 -19.82
N SER A 265 15.91 -0.89 -19.57
CA SER A 265 16.66 -1.92 -18.85
C SER A 265 18.03 -2.17 -19.49
N GLY A 266 19.09 -2.10 -18.67
CA GLY A 266 20.48 -2.25 -19.12
C GLY A 266 21.14 -0.99 -19.70
N ASP A 267 20.39 0.09 -19.93
CA ASP A 267 20.94 1.39 -20.36
C ASP A 267 20.98 2.38 -19.18
N GLU A 268 22.12 2.42 -18.50
CA GLU A 268 22.29 3.21 -17.27
C GLU A 268 22.17 4.72 -17.51
N ALA A 269 22.56 5.22 -18.68
CA ALA A 269 22.44 6.64 -19.01
C ALA A 269 20.98 7.04 -19.20
N ARG A 270 20.19 6.19 -19.89
CA ARG A 270 18.74 6.43 -20.04
C ARG A 270 17.99 6.27 -18.72
N LEU A 271 18.35 5.28 -17.89
CA LEU A 271 17.77 5.14 -16.56
C LEU A 271 18.05 6.35 -15.67
N LYS A 272 19.27 6.91 -15.70
CA LYS A 272 19.61 8.17 -15.02
C LYS A 272 18.80 9.35 -15.55
N SER A 273 18.66 9.47 -16.86
CA SER A 273 17.77 10.49 -17.45
C SER A 273 16.31 10.28 -17.07
N ARG A 274 15.89 9.05 -16.75
CA ARG A 274 14.52 8.78 -16.34
C ARG A 274 14.28 9.13 -14.88
N LEU A 275 15.29 8.97 -14.02
CA LEU A 275 15.24 9.40 -12.64
C LEU A 275 14.90 10.89 -12.52
N SER A 276 15.52 11.76 -13.34
CA SER A 276 15.20 13.19 -13.31
C SER A 276 13.73 13.46 -13.62
N VAL A 277 13.14 12.72 -14.57
CA VAL A 277 11.71 12.85 -14.88
C VAL A 277 10.83 12.41 -13.71
N PHE A 278 11.23 11.37 -12.96
CA PHE A 278 10.48 10.95 -11.78
C PHE A 278 10.60 11.99 -10.68
N VAL A 279 11.79 12.54 -10.44
CA VAL A 279 12.03 13.64 -9.48
C VAL A 279 11.15 14.84 -9.81
N ASP A 280 11.10 15.25 -11.08
CA ASP A 280 10.28 16.37 -11.55
C ASP A 280 8.77 16.09 -11.42
N ASN A 281 8.38 14.82 -11.36
CA ASN A 281 6.99 14.37 -11.20
C ASN A 281 6.69 13.86 -9.76
N ASP A 282 7.36 14.43 -8.77
CA ASP A 282 7.20 14.09 -7.34
C ASP A 282 7.34 12.58 -7.03
N GLY A 283 8.30 11.94 -7.68
CA GLY A 283 8.60 10.51 -7.55
C GLY A 283 7.59 9.58 -8.24
N ASN A 284 6.63 10.12 -9.01
CA ASN A 284 5.65 9.32 -9.71
C ASN A 284 6.11 8.94 -11.12
N ALA A 285 5.84 7.70 -11.52
CA ALA A 285 5.96 7.28 -12.92
C ALA A 285 5.16 8.24 -13.82
N PRO A 286 5.74 8.75 -14.91
CA PRO A 286 5.05 9.59 -15.88
C PRO A 286 3.86 8.84 -16.42
N ARG A 287 2.72 9.52 -16.47
CA ARG A 287 1.56 8.94 -17.12
C ARG A 287 1.92 8.78 -18.59
N PRO A 288 1.65 7.62 -19.21
CA PRO A 288 1.68 7.57 -20.66
C PRO A 288 0.72 8.66 -21.15
N GLU A 289 1.20 9.59 -21.99
CA GLU A 289 0.38 10.68 -22.55
C GLU A 289 -0.87 10.12 -23.24
N VAL A 290 -0.78 8.87 -23.72
CA VAL A 290 -1.86 8.08 -24.28
C VAL A 290 -1.69 6.62 -23.86
N ASP A 291 -2.71 6.02 -23.25
CA ASP A 291 -2.79 4.59 -22.94
C ASP A 291 -3.54 3.88 -24.09
N PRO A 292 -2.85 3.11 -24.96
CA PRO A 292 -3.46 2.50 -26.14
C PRO A 292 -4.63 1.58 -25.80
N ASP A 293 -4.54 0.84 -24.70
CA ASP A 293 -5.58 -0.10 -24.26
C ASP A 293 -6.84 0.64 -23.81
N LYS A 294 -6.68 1.80 -23.18
CA LYS A 294 -7.83 2.66 -22.81
C LYS A 294 -8.46 3.30 -24.04
N ILE A 295 -7.67 3.78 -25.00
CA ILE A 295 -8.21 4.31 -26.25
C ILE A 295 -8.96 3.21 -27.01
N GLN A 296 -8.39 2.02 -27.13
CA GLN A 296 -9.02 0.88 -27.80
C GLN A 296 -10.30 0.44 -27.06
N GLY A 297 -10.28 0.44 -25.72
CA GLY A 297 -11.46 0.18 -24.91
C GLY A 297 -12.57 1.23 -25.08
N LEU A 298 -12.20 2.51 -25.24
CA LEU A 298 -13.15 3.59 -25.49
C LEU A 298 -13.75 3.49 -26.89
N ILE A 299 -12.93 3.22 -27.91
CA ILE A 299 -13.36 2.97 -29.30
C ILE A 299 -14.39 1.85 -29.32
N ARG A 300 -14.08 0.69 -28.72
CA ARG A 300 -15.02 -0.46 -28.67
C ARG A 300 -16.35 -0.12 -27.98
N LYS A 301 -16.32 0.68 -26.91
CA LYS A 301 -17.56 1.10 -26.22
C LYS A 301 -18.41 2.00 -27.11
N LEU A 302 -17.78 2.97 -27.78
CA LEU A 302 -18.46 3.90 -28.68
C LEU A 302 -18.99 3.18 -29.92
N ASP A 303 -18.22 2.26 -30.51
CA ASP A 303 -18.66 1.43 -31.64
C ASP A 303 -19.86 0.55 -31.25
N ASN A 304 -19.86 -0.03 -30.06
CA ASN A 304 -20.99 -0.81 -29.56
C ASN A 304 -22.26 0.05 -29.43
N ILE A 305 -22.15 1.28 -28.92
CA ILE A 305 -23.26 2.23 -28.85
C ILE A 305 -23.74 2.60 -30.26
N LEU A 306 -22.81 2.92 -31.16
CA LEU A 306 -23.11 3.31 -32.55
C LEU A 306 -23.71 2.16 -33.39
N SER A 307 -23.42 0.91 -33.02
CA SER A 307 -23.96 -0.28 -33.69
C SER A 307 -25.32 -0.75 -33.15
N ASN A 308 -25.75 -0.24 -31.99
CA ASN A 308 -27.02 -0.61 -31.36
C ASN A 308 -28.13 0.38 -31.75
N LYS A 309 -28.98 -0.03 -32.70
CA LYS A 309 -30.07 0.82 -33.22
C LYS A 309 -31.08 1.23 -32.14
N ASP A 310 -31.37 0.34 -31.19
CA ASP A 310 -32.33 0.59 -30.10
C ASP A 310 -31.76 1.61 -29.09
N ALA A 311 -30.43 1.71 -28.98
CA ALA A 311 -29.77 2.68 -28.10
C ALA A 311 -29.68 4.10 -28.71
N LEU A 312 -30.02 4.25 -29.99
CA LEU A 312 -29.90 5.50 -30.75
C LEU A 312 -31.25 6.05 -31.22
N GLU A 313 -32.35 5.36 -30.91
CA GLU A 313 -33.69 5.66 -31.45
C GLU A 313 -34.18 7.07 -31.05
N ASP A 314 -33.81 7.53 -29.85
CA ASP A 314 -34.15 8.86 -29.31
C ASP A 314 -32.96 9.85 -29.31
N VAL A 315 -31.86 9.51 -29.98
CA VAL A 315 -30.64 10.34 -29.98
C VAL A 315 -30.60 11.24 -31.22
N GLU A 316 -30.40 12.53 -31.02
CA GLU A 316 -30.28 13.51 -32.11
C GLU A 316 -29.15 13.14 -33.08
N SER A 317 -29.39 13.28 -34.38
CA SER A 317 -28.44 12.92 -35.44
C SER A 317 -27.09 13.64 -35.30
N GLU A 318 -27.09 14.89 -34.85
CA GLU A 318 -25.87 15.66 -34.57
C GLU A 318 -25.02 15.04 -33.45
N SER A 319 -25.65 14.47 -32.43
CA SER A 319 -24.96 13.76 -31.34
C SER A 319 -24.36 12.44 -31.83
N VAL A 320 -25.05 11.73 -32.74
CA VAL A 320 -24.53 10.52 -33.38
C VAL A 320 -23.31 10.82 -34.26
N GLU A 321 -23.35 11.89 -35.05
CA GLU A 321 -22.22 12.32 -35.87
C GLU A 321 -21.04 12.83 -35.02
N ALA A 322 -21.29 13.52 -33.91
CA ALA A 322 -20.26 13.92 -32.95
C ALA A 322 -19.55 12.70 -32.32
N LEU A 323 -20.30 11.63 -32.00
CA LEU A 323 -19.72 10.38 -31.50
C LEU A 323 -18.87 9.67 -32.56
N LYS A 324 -19.32 9.61 -33.82
CA LYS A 324 -18.52 9.07 -34.94
C LYS A 324 -17.23 9.87 -35.16
N ALA A 325 -17.31 11.20 -35.13
CA ALA A 325 -16.13 12.06 -35.21
C ALA A 325 -15.17 11.81 -34.05
N LYS A 326 -15.70 11.57 -32.84
CA LYS A 326 -14.88 11.23 -31.67
C LYS A 326 -14.19 9.88 -31.79
N VAL A 327 -14.87 8.87 -32.35
CA VAL A 327 -14.26 7.57 -32.67
C VAL A 327 -13.12 7.75 -33.68
N ALA A 328 -13.34 8.51 -34.75
CA ALA A 328 -12.31 8.79 -35.75
C ALA A 328 -11.07 9.49 -35.16
N GLU A 329 -11.27 10.49 -34.29
CA GLU A 329 -10.19 11.17 -33.56
C GLU A 329 -9.39 10.19 -32.68
N LEU A 330 -10.08 9.28 -31.99
CA LEU A 330 -9.46 8.28 -31.12
C LEU A 330 -8.70 7.22 -31.91
N VAL A 331 -9.22 6.78 -33.05
CA VAL A 331 -8.52 5.86 -33.97
C VAL A 331 -7.25 6.52 -34.51
N GLN A 332 -7.32 7.80 -34.90
CA GLN A 332 -6.16 8.55 -35.36
C GLN A 332 -5.11 8.72 -34.24
N LYS A 333 -5.54 9.03 -33.01
CA LYS A 333 -4.66 9.07 -31.84
C LYS A 333 -4.03 7.72 -31.53
N LEU A 334 -4.76 6.62 -31.67
CA LEU A 334 -4.22 5.27 -31.48
C LEU A 334 -3.14 4.96 -32.53
N ALA A 335 -3.39 5.32 -33.79
CA ALA A 335 -2.44 5.13 -34.89
C ALA A 335 -1.15 5.95 -34.74
N THR A 336 -1.20 7.10 -34.04
CA THR A 336 0.00 7.90 -33.73
C THR A 336 0.83 7.39 -32.55
N VAL A 337 0.29 6.44 -31.77
CA VAL A 337 0.92 5.93 -30.53
C VAL A 337 1.37 4.47 -30.66
N ALA A 338 0.90 3.75 -31.68
CA ALA A 338 1.32 2.39 -32.05
C ALA A 338 2.64 2.38 -32.85
#